data_AF-A0A377GKR4-F1
#
_entry.id   AF-A0A377GKR4-F1
#
_cell.length_a   1.000
_cell.length_b   1.000
_cell.length_c   1.000
_cell.angle_alpha   90.00
_cell.angle_beta   90.00
_cell.angle_gamma   90.00
#
_symmetry.space_group_name_H-M   'P 1'
#
loop_
_entity.id
_entity.type
_entity.pdbx_description
1 polymer ?
#
loop_
_entity_poly.entity_id
_entity_poly.type
_entity_poly.pdbx_seq_one_letter_code
_entity_poly.pdbx_strand_id
1 'polypeptide(L)'
;MRYIITEQFARGEENVIAEFSYLNDSHLFIAKKLAHTELEKQKIIFRLYDDSDLLKEFNRENISVSHAKYAEGNGDLNFVQLSFYVMIKTENEPEKKKIANFNDKDDANLFMVGKCESDETLHDSDLLFLFKEQNLMDTLNRTITIHRKNETTRFAGNEKGTKFHPTPMPRRPTPPGGPSDCWIEEDEEHN
;
A
#
# COMPACT_ATOMS: atom_id res chain seq x y z
N MET A 1 9.53 -23.57 -8.27
CA MET A 1 8.16 -23.03 -8.30
C MET A 1 8.14 -21.74 -7.53
N ARG A 2 8.49 -20.69 -8.26
CA ARG A 2 8.33 -19.31 -7.85
C ARG A 2 7.58 -18.62 -8.97
N TYR A 3 6.51 -17.93 -8.59
CA TYR A 3 5.67 -17.23 -9.54
C TYR A 3 6.18 -15.81 -9.68
N ILE A 4 6.67 -15.46 -10.86
CA ILE A 4 7.31 -14.17 -11.12
C ILE A 4 6.35 -13.31 -11.92
N ILE A 5 6.25 -12.06 -11.51
CA ILE A 5 5.41 -11.07 -12.15
C ILE A 5 6.29 -9.95 -12.67
N THR A 6 6.12 -9.67 -13.95
CA THR A 6 6.83 -8.60 -14.64
C THR A 6 5.86 -7.54 -15.12
N GLU A 7 6.40 -6.34 -15.32
CA GLU A 7 5.71 -5.25 -15.98
C GLU A 7 6.50 -4.76 -17.19
N GLN A 8 5.78 -4.36 -18.23
CA GLN A 8 6.36 -3.78 -19.43
C GLN A 8 5.48 -2.65 -19.97
N PHE A 9 6.11 -1.50 -20.22
CA PHE A 9 5.49 -0.39 -20.95
C PHE A 9 5.68 -0.58 -22.46
N ALA A 10 4.83 0.06 -23.27
CA ALA A 10 4.83 -0.08 -24.75
C ALA A 10 6.20 0.08 -25.44
N ARG A 11 7.12 0.84 -24.84
CA ARG A 11 8.50 1.07 -25.33
C ARG A 11 9.56 0.81 -24.26
N GLY A 12 9.18 0.18 -23.15
CA GLY A 12 10.04 -0.06 -22.00
C GLY A 12 10.62 -1.47 -22.00
N GLU A 13 11.69 -1.64 -21.22
CA GLU A 13 12.19 -2.97 -20.86
C GLU A 13 11.19 -3.66 -19.93
N GLU A 14 11.23 -4.99 -19.96
CA GLU A 14 10.45 -5.81 -19.05
C GLU A 14 11.18 -5.92 -17.72
N ASN A 15 10.50 -5.55 -16.64
CA ASN A 15 11.08 -5.51 -15.30
C ASN A 15 10.33 -6.45 -14.36
N VAL A 16 11.07 -7.19 -13.54
CA VAL A 16 10.49 -8.00 -12.46
C VAL A 16 10.02 -7.06 -11.35
N ILE A 17 8.73 -7.14 -11.00
CA ILE A 17 8.14 -6.32 -9.94
C ILE A 17 7.85 -7.10 -8.68
N ALA A 18 7.52 -8.38 -8.82
CA ALA A 18 7.14 -9.20 -7.69
C ALA A 18 7.40 -10.69 -7.92
N GLU A 19 7.56 -11.43 -6.82
CA GLU A 19 7.80 -12.87 -6.80
C GLU A 19 6.99 -13.49 -5.67
N PHE A 20 6.30 -14.61 -5.93
CA PHE A 20 5.38 -15.25 -5.00
C PHE A 20 5.68 -16.74 -4.83
N SER A 21 5.40 -17.24 -3.64
CA SER A 21 5.49 -18.67 -3.33
C SER A 21 4.26 -19.45 -3.81
N TYR A 22 3.13 -18.78 -3.99
CA TYR A 22 1.85 -19.40 -4.33
C TYR A 22 1.18 -18.70 -5.52
N LEU A 23 0.59 -19.49 -6.41
CA LEU A 23 -0.10 -18.99 -7.60
C LEU A 23 -1.29 -18.10 -7.25
N ASN A 24 -2.07 -18.48 -6.23
CA ASN A 24 -3.24 -17.70 -5.80
C ASN A 24 -2.83 -16.28 -5.34
N ASP A 25 -1.71 -16.16 -4.63
CA ASP A 25 -1.19 -14.86 -4.19
C ASP A 25 -0.76 -13.99 -5.38
N SER A 26 -0.13 -14.60 -6.39
CA SER A 26 0.27 -13.91 -7.62
C SER A 26 -0.95 -13.38 -8.39
N HIS A 27 -2.04 -14.17 -8.47
CA HIS A 27 -3.28 -13.76 -9.12
C HIS A 27 -3.99 -12.64 -8.35
N LEU A 28 -4.02 -12.73 -7.03
CA LEU A 28 -4.57 -11.68 -6.17
C LEU A 28 -3.85 -10.36 -6.40
N PHE A 29 -2.51 -10.38 -6.40
CA PHE A 29 -1.71 -9.18 -6.63
C PHE A 29 -1.95 -8.60 -8.03
N ILE A 30 -1.88 -9.41 -9.09
CA ILE A 30 -2.14 -8.93 -10.46
C ILE A 30 -3.53 -8.33 -10.58
N ALA A 31 -4.55 -8.93 -9.98
CA ALA A 31 -5.92 -8.39 -10.02
C ALA A 31 -6.00 -7.00 -9.36
N LYS A 32 -5.36 -6.82 -8.20
CA LYS A 32 -5.30 -5.53 -7.50
C LYS A 32 -4.47 -4.51 -8.28
N LYS A 33 -3.32 -4.90 -8.83
CA LYS A 33 -2.43 -4.04 -9.63
C LYS A 33 -3.11 -3.58 -10.92
N LEU A 34 -3.79 -4.48 -11.64
CA LEU A 34 -4.58 -4.15 -12.83
C LEU A 34 -5.65 -3.10 -12.51
N ALA A 35 -6.44 -3.32 -11.46
CA ALA A 35 -7.45 -2.35 -11.03
C ALA A 35 -6.84 -1.00 -10.68
N HIS A 36 -5.67 -0.97 -10.04
CA HIS A 36 -4.96 0.27 -9.72
C HIS A 36 -4.48 0.99 -10.98
N THR A 37 -3.89 0.29 -11.94
CA THR A 37 -3.41 0.87 -13.20
C THR A 37 -4.54 1.38 -14.10
N GLU A 38 -5.73 0.76 -14.04
CA GLU A 38 -6.92 1.24 -14.74
C GLU A 38 -7.39 2.60 -14.22
N LEU A 39 -7.32 2.81 -12.90
CA LEU A 39 -7.61 4.11 -12.28
C LEU A 39 -6.62 5.18 -12.75
N GLU A 40 -5.34 4.81 -12.89
CA GLU A 40 -4.27 5.71 -13.35
C GLU A 40 -4.20 5.86 -14.88
N LYS A 41 -5.02 5.11 -15.62
CA LYS A 41 -5.03 5.05 -17.10
C LYS A 41 -3.66 4.71 -17.69
N GLN A 42 -2.88 3.91 -16.97
CA GLN A 42 -1.56 3.47 -17.43
C GLN A 42 -1.69 2.30 -18.40
N LYS A 43 -0.91 2.34 -19.47
CA LYS A 43 -0.86 1.30 -20.49
C LYS A 43 0.34 0.39 -20.21
N ILE A 44 0.10 -0.65 -19.42
CA ILE A 44 1.12 -1.60 -18.97
C ILE A 44 0.70 -3.02 -19.37
N ILE A 45 1.67 -3.80 -19.82
CA ILE A 45 1.55 -5.24 -20.03
C ILE A 45 2.11 -5.91 -18.78
N PHE A 46 1.31 -6.76 -18.14
CA PHE A 46 1.80 -7.62 -17.07
C PHE A 46 1.96 -9.04 -17.57
N ARG A 47 3.00 -9.74 -17.12
CA ARG A 47 3.17 -11.17 -17.41
C ARG A 47 3.42 -11.94 -16.11
N LEU A 48 2.91 -13.17 -16.09
CA LEU A 48 3.07 -14.12 -15.01
C LEU A 48 3.85 -15.32 -15.53
N TYR A 49 4.96 -15.61 -14.87
CA TYR A 49 5.83 -16.75 -15.15
C TYR A 49 5.82 -17.74 -13.99
N ASP A 50 6.01 -19.03 -14.28
CA ASP A 50 6.45 -20.04 -13.32
C ASP A 50 7.92 -20.34 -13.58
N ASP A 51 8.79 -19.85 -12.70
CA ASP A 51 10.24 -19.84 -12.85
C ASP A 51 10.70 -19.18 -14.17
N SER A 52 10.66 -19.86 -15.32
CA SER A 52 10.99 -19.28 -16.64
C SER A 52 9.89 -19.43 -17.69
N ASP A 53 8.83 -20.18 -17.36
CA ASP A 53 7.76 -20.47 -18.30
C ASP A 53 6.65 -19.43 -18.19
N LEU A 54 6.33 -18.76 -19.30
CA LEU A 54 5.23 -17.81 -19.36
C LEU A 54 3.89 -18.54 -19.18
N LEU A 55 3.23 -18.32 -18.04
CA LEU A 55 1.91 -18.85 -17.77
C LEU A 55 0.81 -18.00 -18.41
N LYS A 56 0.92 -16.68 -18.27
CA LYS A 56 -0.14 -15.76 -18.69
C LYS A 56 0.35 -14.35 -18.97
N GLU A 57 -0.10 -13.79 -20.09
CA GLU A 57 0.05 -12.38 -20.41
C GLU A 57 -1.27 -11.62 -20.17
N PHE A 58 -1.17 -10.40 -19.64
CA PHE A 58 -2.27 -9.49 -19.39
C PHE A 58 -2.04 -8.20 -20.19
N ASN A 59 -2.53 -8.19 -21.44
CA ASN A 59 -2.43 -7.06 -22.37
C ASN A 59 -3.83 -6.58 -22.79
N ARG A 60 -4.58 -5.95 -21.88
CA ARG A 60 -5.97 -5.50 -22.15
C ARG A 60 -6.07 -4.48 -23.28
N GLU A 61 -5.07 -3.61 -23.40
CA GLU A 61 -5.03 -2.50 -24.35
C GLU A 61 -4.48 -2.92 -25.74
N ASN A 62 -4.16 -4.21 -25.94
CA ASN A 62 -3.52 -4.74 -27.15
C ASN A 62 -2.31 -3.89 -27.60
N ILE A 63 -1.48 -3.54 -26.63
CA ILE A 63 -0.28 -2.73 -26.86
C ILE A 63 0.66 -3.54 -27.74
N SER A 64 0.98 -3.00 -28.92
CA SER A 64 1.99 -3.57 -29.80
C SER A 64 3.39 -3.23 -29.29
N VAL A 65 4.17 -4.26 -29.01
CA VAL A 65 5.57 -4.14 -28.55
C VAL A 65 6.51 -4.35 -29.73
N SER A 66 6.32 -3.61 -30.82
CA SER A 66 7.05 -3.83 -32.09
C SER A 66 8.52 -3.37 -32.09
N HIS A 67 9.02 -2.78 -31.00
CA HIS A 67 10.37 -2.21 -30.93
C HIS A 67 11.16 -2.52 -29.64
N ALA A 68 10.62 -3.28 -28.69
CA ALA A 68 11.43 -3.71 -27.54
C ALA A 68 12.20 -4.98 -27.95
N LYS A 69 13.53 -4.88 -28.05
CA LYS A 69 14.45 -5.99 -28.41
C LYS A 69 14.32 -7.24 -27.52
N TYR A 70 13.58 -7.14 -26.42
CA TYR A 70 13.43 -8.17 -25.38
C TYR A 70 12.03 -8.80 -25.34
N ALA A 71 11.07 -8.32 -26.16
CA ALA A 71 9.69 -8.79 -26.14
C ALA A 71 9.47 -10.14 -26.86
N GLU A 72 10.46 -10.63 -27.60
CA GLU A 72 10.44 -11.95 -28.25
C GLU A 72 10.91 -13.06 -27.27
N GLY A 73 10.23 -13.22 -26.13
CA GLY A 73 10.15 -14.48 -25.36
C GLY A 73 11.44 -15.17 -24.87
N ASN A 74 12.63 -14.60 -25.09
CA ASN A 74 13.94 -15.23 -24.83
C ASN A 74 14.94 -14.27 -24.17
N GLY A 75 14.50 -13.11 -23.70
CA GLY A 75 15.36 -12.23 -22.90
C GLY A 75 15.55 -12.85 -21.51
N ASP A 76 16.79 -13.11 -21.11
CA ASP A 76 17.10 -13.48 -19.73
C ASP A 76 16.46 -12.42 -18.80
N LEU A 77 15.50 -12.85 -17.98
CA LEU A 77 14.91 -11.98 -16.97
C LEU A 77 16.06 -11.51 -16.07
N ASN A 78 16.35 -10.22 -16.09
CA ASN A 78 17.28 -9.65 -15.13
C ASN A 78 16.61 -9.75 -13.75
N PHE A 79 16.99 -10.77 -13.00
CA PHE A 79 16.56 -10.97 -11.62
C PHE A 79 17.14 -9.85 -10.76
N VAL A 80 16.45 -8.70 -10.74
CA VAL A 80 16.75 -7.61 -9.82
C VAL A 80 16.46 -8.09 -8.41
N GLN A 81 17.33 -7.75 -7.46
CA GLN A 81 17.12 -8.07 -6.06
C GLN A 81 15.90 -7.28 -5.54
N LEU A 82 14.79 -7.99 -5.37
CA LEU A 82 13.57 -7.45 -4.78
C LEU A 82 13.84 -7.07 -3.32
N SER A 83 13.70 -5.79 -3.01
CA SER A 83 14.16 -5.21 -1.74
C SER A 83 13.15 -5.37 -0.60
N PHE A 84 11.88 -5.59 -0.92
CA PHE A 84 10.79 -5.72 0.04
C PHE A 84 10.31 -7.16 0.14
N TYR A 85 10.14 -7.65 1.36
CA TYR A 85 9.74 -9.03 1.62
C TYR A 85 8.51 -9.05 2.51
N VAL A 86 7.49 -9.80 2.10
CA VAL A 86 6.29 -10.04 2.90
C VAL A 86 6.39 -11.43 3.53
N MET A 87 6.25 -11.47 4.85
CA MET A 87 6.21 -12.71 5.62
C MET A 87 4.88 -12.83 6.35
N ILE A 88 4.41 -14.05 6.53
CA ILE A 88 3.23 -14.38 7.31
C ILE A 88 3.63 -15.19 8.54
N LYS A 89 2.96 -14.92 9.67
CA LYS A 89 2.94 -15.81 10.82
C LYS A 89 1.49 -16.18 11.09
N THR A 90 1.18 -17.47 10.95
CA THR A 90 -0.14 -18.00 11.26
C THR A 90 -0.22 -18.45 12.71
N GLU A 91 -1.42 -18.46 13.30
CA GLU A 91 -1.60 -18.90 14.70
C GLU A 91 -1.06 -20.32 14.96
N ASN A 92 -1.23 -21.22 13.99
CA ASN A 92 -0.86 -22.62 14.10
C ASN A 92 0.64 -22.90 13.83
N GLU A 93 1.40 -21.91 13.36
CA GLU A 93 2.81 -22.09 13.01
C GLU A 93 3.69 -21.03 13.69
N PRO A 94 4.66 -21.43 14.51
CA PRO A 94 5.49 -20.47 15.24
C PRO A 94 6.45 -19.70 14.32
N GLU A 95 6.80 -20.28 13.17
CA GLU A 95 7.78 -19.73 12.22
C GLU A 95 7.14 -18.75 11.23
N LYS A 96 7.88 -17.67 10.92
CA LYS A 96 7.51 -16.73 9.87
C LYS A 96 7.83 -17.36 8.52
N LYS A 97 6.84 -17.47 7.66
CA LYS A 97 7.02 -17.96 6.28
C LYS A 97 7.05 -16.78 5.32
N LYS A 98 8.04 -16.77 4.45
CA LYS A 98 8.15 -15.82 3.34
C LYS A 98 7.12 -16.19 2.27
N ILE A 99 6.29 -15.23 1.86
CA ILE A 99 5.20 -15.50 0.89
C ILE A 99 5.37 -14.72 -0.41
N ALA A 100 5.92 -13.51 -0.36
CA ALA A 100 6.06 -12.65 -1.53
C ALA A 100 7.23 -11.66 -1.39
N ASN A 101 7.78 -11.24 -2.53
CA ASN A 101 8.83 -10.23 -2.66
C ASN A 101 8.41 -9.16 -3.65
N PHE A 102 8.87 -7.93 -3.44
CA PHE A 102 8.51 -6.79 -4.26
C PHE A 102 9.71 -5.87 -4.50
N ASN A 103 9.71 -5.24 -5.66
CA ASN A 103 10.66 -4.17 -5.99
C ASN A 103 10.24 -2.86 -5.30
N ASP A 104 8.94 -2.63 -5.19
CA ASP A 104 8.35 -1.42 -4.65
C ASP A 104 7.58 -1.64 -3.34
N LYS A 105 7.57 -0.62 -2.47
CA LYS A 105 6.91 -0.67 -1.16
C LYS A 105 5.39 -0.62 -1.29
N ASP A 106 4.87 0.22 -2.18
CA ASP A 106 3.44 0.43 -2.34
C ASP A 106 2.79 -0.81 -2.95
N ASP A 107 3.50 -1.51 -3.83
CA ASP A 107 3.09 -2.83 -4.32
C ASP A 107 3.01 -3.89 -3.22
N ALA A 108 3.99 -3.92 -2.31
CA ALA A 108 3.96 -4.81 -1.16
C ALA A 108 2.78 -4.50 -0.23
N ASN A 109 2.50 -3.21 0.00
CA ASN A 109 1.35 -2.78 0.79
C ASN A 109 0.03 -3.13 0.11
N LEU A 110 -0.09 -2.90 -1.20
CA LEU A 110 -1.26 -3.24 -2.01
C LEU A 110 -1.57 -4.74 -1.90
N PHE A 111 -0.54 -5.58 -1.99
CA PHE A 111 -0.68 -7.02 -1.78
C PHE A 111 -1.13 -7.35 -0.35
N MET A 112 -0.47 -6.83 0.68
CA MET A 112 -0.81 -7.13 2.07
C MET A 112 -2.26 -6.76 2.42
N VAL A 113 -2.70 -5.57 2.02
CA VAL A 113 -4.09 -5.13 2.18
C VAL A 113 -5.03 -6.04 1.40
N GLY A 114 -4.72 -6.32 0.13
CA GLY A 114 -5.52 -7.21 -0.70
C GLY A 114 -5.67 -8.61 -0.10
N LYS A 115 -4.60 -9.16 0.49
CA LYS A 115 -4.61 -10.47 1.14
C LYS A 115 -5.50 -10.46 2.38
N CYS A 116 -5.37 -9.47 3.26
CA CYS A 116 -6.26 -9.32 4.41
C CYS A 116 -7.74 -9.13 4.03
N GLU A 117 -8.04 -8.55 2.88
CA GLU A 117 -9.41 -8.31 2.42
C GLU A 117 -10.06 -9.52 1.75
N SER A 118 -9.29 -10.26 0.95
CA SER A 118 -9.83 -11.24 -0.01
C SER A 118 -9.46 -12.69 0.29
N ASP A 119 -8.48 -12.94 1.15
CA ASP A 119 -8.06 -14.29 1.50
C ASP A 119 -8.90 -14.83 2.66
N GLU A 120 -9.80 -15.78 2.37
CA GLU A 120 -10.64 -16.43 3.38
C GLU A 120 -9.86 -17.39 4.28
N THR A 121 -8.65 -17.80 3.87
CA THR A 121 -7.80 -18.70 4.66
C THR A 121 -7.07 -17.98 5.80
N LEU A 122 -7.02 -16.65 5.75
CA LEU A 122 -6.42 -15.83 6.80
C LEU A 122 -7.35 -15.67 8.00
N HIS A 123 -6.84 -16.04 9.18
CA HIS A 123 -7.46 -15.75 10.45
C HIS A 123 -7.14 -14.32 10.92
N ASP A 124 -7.99 -13.77 11.80
CA ASP A 124 -7.79 -12.42 12.36
C ASP A 124 -6.52 -12.30 13.21
N SER A 125 -6.06 -13.43 13.76
CA SER A 125 -4.83 -13.60 14.54
C SER A 125 -3.58 -13.68 13.66
N ASP A 126 -3.71 -13.95 12.35
CA ASP A 126 -2.58 -14.07 11.45
C ASP A 126 -1.95 -12.70 11.19
N LEU A 127 -0.62 -12.66 11.28
CA LEU A 127 0.15 -11.43 11.13
C LEU A 127 0.95 -11.46 9.84
N LEU A 128 0.75 -10.44 9.02
CA LEU A 128 1.58 -10.13 7.87
C LEU A 128 2.61 -9.08 8.26
N PHE A 129 3.85 -9.28 7.84
CA PHE A 129 4.96 -8.40 8.13
C PHE A 129 5.61 -7.95 6.83
N LEU A 130 5.79 -6.64 6.68
CA LEU A 130 6.59 -6.06 5.60
C LEU A 130 8.00 -5.79 6.10
N PHE A 131 8.99 -6.35 5.43
CA PHE A 131 10.39 -6.08 5.69
C PHE A 131 11.04 -5.39 4.49
N LYS A 132 12.01 -4.52 4.77
CA LYS A 132 13.01 -4.08 3.80
C LYS A 132 14.36 -4.56 4.31
N GLU A 133 15.01 -5.46 3.57
CA GLU A 133 16.22 -6.14 4.05
C GLU A 133 15.97 -6.83 5.40
N GLN A 134 16.59 -6.33 6.48
CA GLN A 134 16.45 -6.86 7.84
C GLN A 134 15.53 -6.01 8.72
N ASN A 135 15.01 -4.89 8.19
CA ASN A 135 14.22 -3.93 8.96
C ASN A 135 12.73 -4.20 8.79
N LEU A 136 12.02 -4.36 9.91
CA LEU A 136 10.56 -4.41 9.92
C LEU A 136 10.01 -3.02 9.60
N MET A 137 9.20 -2.93 8.55
CA MET A 137 8.61 -1.68 8.05
C MET A 137 7.16 -1.50 8.47
N ASP A 138 6.34 -2.56 8.36
CA ASP A 138 4.93 -2.53 8.77
C ASP A 138 4.48 -3.91 9.25
N THR A 139 3.41 -3.93 10.02
CA THR A 139 2.72 -5.14 10.46
C THR A 139 1.22 -4.95 10.28
N LEU A 140 0.58 -5.94 9.68
CA LEU A 140 -0.83 -5.90 9.33
C LEU A 140 -1.50 -7.20 9.75
N ASN A 141 -2.76 -7.10 10.15
CA ASN A 141 -3.69 -8.23 10.17
C ASN A 141 -5.05 -7.74 9.67
N ARG A 142 -6.01 -8.65 9.59
CA ARG A 142 -7.36 -8.35 9.11
C ARG A 142 -8.02 -7.23 9.91
N THR A 143 -7.93 -7.29 11.24
CA THR A 143 -8.50 -6.29 12.16
C THR A 143 -7.90 -4.89 11.95
N ILE A 144 -6.57 -4.78 11.86
CA ILE A 144 -5.86 -3.51 11.62
C ILE A 144 -6.27 -2.95 10.25
N THR A 145 -6.40 -3.80 9.23
CA THR A 145 -6.82 -3.39 7.88
C THR A 145 -8.21 -2.77 7.90
N ILE A 146 -9.16 -3.44 8.56
CA ILE A 146 -10.54 -2.94 8.73
C ILE A 146 -10.54 -1.61 9.49
N HIS A 147 -9.76 -1.49 10.55
CA HIS A 147 -9.66 -0.24 11.33
C HIS A 147 -9.11 0.92 10.50
N ARG A 148 -8.00 0.71 9.78
CA ARG A 148 -7.38 1.74 8.91
C ARG A 148 -8.36 2.22 7.83
N LYS A 149 -9.19 1.33 7.28
CA LYS A 149 -10.23 1.66 6.30
C LYS A 149 -11.38 2.49 6.90
N ASN A 150 -11.79 2.14 8.11
CA ASN A 150 -12.80 2.89 8.86
C ASN A 150 -12.30 4.29 9.25
N GLU A 151 -11.01 4.45 9.51
CA GLU A 151 -10.41 5.78 9.74
C GLU A 151 -10.38 6.61 8.44
N THR A 152 -9.88 6.06 7.33
CA THR A 152 -9.83 6.79 6.04
C THR A 152 -11.22 7.25 5.58
N THR A 153 -12.23 6.41 5.75
CA THR A 153 -13.63 6.78 5.45
C THR A 153 -14.18 7.86 6.38
N ARG A 154 -13.83 7.86 7.67
CA ARG A 154 -14.20 8.93 8.61
C ARG A 154 -13.55 10.27 8.24
N PHE A 155 -12.30 10.26 7.77
CA PHE A 155 -11.61 11.47 7.32
C PHE A 155 -12.20 12.04 6.03
N ALA A 156 -12.50 11.18 5.04
CA ALA A 156 -13.13 11.61 3.78
C ALA A 156 -14.56 12.18 3.98
N GLY A 157 -15.30 11.72 5.00
CA GLY A 157 -16.62 12.26 5.35
C GLY A 157 -16.60 13.58 6.13
N ASN A 158 -15.47 13.94 6.75
CA ASN A 158 -15.37 15.10 7.66
C ASN A 158 -14.73 16.35 7.05
N GLU A 159 -14.46 16.40 5.75
CA GLU A 159 -13.94 17.60 5.07
C GLU A 159 -14.90 18.82 5.14
N LYS A 160 -16.13 18.65 5.66
CA LYS A 160 -17.08 19.74 5.94
C LYS A 160 -17.41 19.98 7.42
N GLY A 161 -16.73 19.34 8.38
CA GLY A 161 -17.17 19.36 9.78
C GLY A 161 -16.06 19.70 10.78
N THR A 162 -16.07 20.94 11.27
CA THR A 162 -15.44 21.42 12.51
C THR A 162 -13.94 21.15 12.67
N LYS A 163 -13.13 22.20 12.41
CA LYS A 163 -11.75 22.28 12.90
C LYS A 163 -11.75 22.03 14.42
N PHE A 164 -10.98 21.05 14.88
CA PHE A 164 -10.78 20.84 16.31
C PHE A 164 -10.14 22.11 16.89
N HIS A 165 -10.91 22.87 17.65
CA HIS A 165 -10.41 23.97 18.45
C HIS A 165 -10.19 23.40 19.85
N PRO A 166 -8.93 23.16 20.28
CA PRO A 166 -8.70 22.79 21.65
C PRO A 166 -9.34 23.86 22.53
N THR A 167 -10.22 23.44 23.43
CA THR A 167 -10.85 24.33 24.38
C THR A 167 -9.72 25.07 25.12
N PRO A 168 -9.68 26.41 25.10
CA PRO A 168 -8.62 27.14 25.78
C PRO A 168 -8.59 26.70 27.23
N MET A 169 -7.41 26.34 27.74
CA MET A 169 -7.28 26.02 29.16
C MET A 169 -7.87 27.18 29.98
N PRO A 170 -8.71 26.91 30.99
CA PRO A 170 -9.21 27.96 31.85
C PRO A 170 -8.00 28.70 32.43
N ARG A 171 -7.98 30.03 32.25
CA ARG A 171 -6.90 30.88 32.78
C ARG A 171 -6.74 30.59 34.26
N ARG A 172 -5.49 30.50 34.72
CA ARG A 172 -5.11 30.31 36.12
C ARG A 172 -6.00 31.21 37.01
N PRO A 173 -6.56 30.70 38.13
CA PRO A 173 -7.34 31.53 39.03
C PRO A 173 -6.49 32.73 39.47
N THR A 174 -7.03 33.93 39.27
CA THR A 174 -6.38 35.17 39.69
C THR A 174 -6.25 35.14 41.22
N PRO A 175 -5.05 35.35 41.79
CA PRO A 175 -4.90 35.39 43.23
C PRO A 175 -5.74 36.54 43.81
N PRO A 176 -6.41 36.34 44.96
CA PRO A 176 -7.20 37.39 45.58
C PRO A 176 -6.26 38.54 46.00
N GLY A 177 -6.55 39.77 45.53
CA GLY A 177 -5.83 40.98 45.91
C GLY A 177 -4.96 41.65 44.84
N GLY A 178 -4.99 41.19 43.59
CA GLY A 178 -4.38 41.93 42.46
C GLY A 178 -5.23 43.14 42.03
N PRO A 179 -4.62 44.27 41.63
CA PRO A 179 -5.38 45.44 41.16
C PRO A 179 -6.22 45.07 39.94
N SER A 180 -7.44 45.62 39.85
CA SER A 180 -8.31 45.41 38.70
C SER A 180 -7.59 45.87 37.44
N ASP A 181 -7.41 44.97 36.46
CA ASP A 181 -6.97 45.34 35.13
C ASP A 181 -7.91 46.43 34.62
N CYS A 182 -7.38 47.65 34.57
CA CYS A 182 -8.07 48.83 34.09
C CYS A 182 -8.47 48.55 32.64
N TRP A 183 -9.78 48.40 32.41
CA TRP A 183 -10.33 48.51 31.07
C TRP A 183 -10.12 49.95 30.64
N ILE A 184 -9.26 50.13 29.64
CA ILE A 184 -9.12 51.37 28.88
C ILE A 184 -10.49 51.60 28.23
N GLU A 185 -11.13 52.71 28.55
CA GLU A 185 -12.33 53.17 27.84
C GLU A 185 -11.92 53.42 26.39
N GLU A 186 -12.51 52.69 25.45
CA GLU A 186 -12.36 52.98 24.02
C GLU A 186 -13.09 54.30 23.76
N ASP A 187 -12.33 55.34 23.44
CA ASP A 187 -12.84 56.65 23.04
C ASP A 187 -13.80 56.49 21.84
N GLU A 188 -15.05 56.92 22.03
CA GLU A 188 -16.01 57.09 20.95
C GLU A 188 -15.56 58.22 20.01
N GLU A 189 -14.90 57.91 18.90
CA GLU A 189 -14.83 58.84 17.77
C GLU A 189 -16.06 58.68 16.87
N HIS A 190 -16.90 59.73 16.87
CA HIS A 190 -18.08 59.94 16.02
C HIS A 190 -17.73 60.45 14.61
N ASN A 191 -18.64 60.13 13.66
CA ASN A 191 -18.88 60.69 12.30
C ASN A 191 -17.99 60.27 11.14
#